data_AF-A0A949TMA3-F1
#
_entry.id   AF-A0A949TMA3-F1
#
_cell.length_a   1.000
_cell.length_b   1.000
_cell.length_c   1.000
_cell.angle_alpha   90.00
_cell.angle_beta   90.00
_cell.angle_gamma   90.00
#
_symmetry.space_group_name_H-M   'P 1'
#
loop_
_entity.id
_entity.type
_entity.pdbx_description
1 polymer ?
#
loop_
_entity_poly.entity_id
_entity_poly.type
_entity_poly.pdbx_seq_one_letter_code
_entity_poly.pdbx_strand_id
1 'polypeptide(L)'
;MKHETNNLKFRKIKVISSIPGRIRINISGLLRNEKIAFSIGYELAKHTNIVSFHVSKNSGNVLIYYKDISLSKGNILILVEKALKSSNEMIIPENIDRRHLIKILIDAMNPLSLFRKKHSKKIYEKEYSISNNILKNSIGSSSIIFLFTSSIGSVISALILGYPGILFAISAASYYYASTKLKMANIYLKSNSSLTFLNNIDTLLVENDVFQDRFHNISGLQLSKYDIHKLTILNKIDNPVNCDFESLINNIRILGVNNIFIIGNSQSGIIQYISYLLGVEILDINNLEKKQNYLMVNKLNNTVSLTTDRILESQLTYFHSDLIICLYRNKSPNILNADINLEYSNMNKLPFLMELSYFCREINTQTQNIATTLNILGILLVTLEYLTPLSSIFFYILNTFVMTLTLKLRFKRFFSKSSNKQ
;
A
#
# COMPACT_ATOMS: atom_id res chain seq x y z
N MET A 1 -3.46 -58.73 -12.79
CA MET A 1 -3.31 -57.30 -13.17
C MET A 1 -4.64 -56.58 -13.03
N LYS A 2 -4.88 -55.98 -11.86
CA LYS A 2 -5.87 -54.91 -11.64
C LYS A 2 -5.16 -53.92 -10.72
N HIS A 3 -4.75 -52.79 -11.27
CA HIS A 3 -4.25 -51.67 -10.46
C HIS A 3 -5.45 -51.06 -9.74
N GLU A 4 -5.66 -51.44 -8.49
CA GLU A 4 -6.54 -50.70 -7.58
C GLU A 4 -5.88 -49.35 -7.29
N THR A 5 -6.37 -48.31 -7.95
CA THR A 5 -6.09 -46.93 -7.59
C THR A 5 -6.78 -46.63 -6.25
N ASN A 6 -5.99 -46.58 -5.18
CA ASN A 6 -6.39 -46.03 -3.88
C ASN A 6 -7.00 -44.64 -4.07
N ASN A 7 -8.33 -44.58 -4.01
CA ASN A 7 -9.14 -43.37 -4.06
C ASN A 7 -9.06 -42.65 -2.71
N LEU A 8 -8.00 -41.85 -2.51
CA LEU A 8 -8.05 -40.74 -1.55
C LEU A 8 -9.11 -39.75 -2.05
N LYS A 9 -10.33 -39.82 -1.51
CA LYS A 9 -11.42 -38.88 -1.81
C LYS A 9 -11.13 -37.52 -1.17
N PHE A 10 -10.36 -36.69 -1.85
CA PHE A 10 -10.23 -35.28 -1.53
C PHE A 10 -11.55 -34.56 -1.83
N ARG A 11 -12.49 -34.53 -0.87
CA ARG A 11 -13.88 -34.01 -1.05
C ARG A 11 -13.98 -32.62 -1.68
N LYS A 12 -12.93 -31.79 -1.58
CA LYS A 12 -12.86 -30.42 -2.12
C LYS A 12 -11.97 -30.24 -3.34
N ILE A 13 -11.27 -31.28 -3.80
CA ILE A 13 -10.27 -31.19 -4.88
C ILE A 13 -10.62 -32.19 -5.98
N LYS A 14 -10.87 -31.69 -7.19
CA LYS A 14 -11.12 -32.49 -8.38
C LYS A 14 -9.94 -32.37 -9.33
N VAL A 15 -9.27 -33.47 -9.64
CA VAL A 15 -8.20 -33.48 -10.65
C VAL A 15 -8.84 -33.37 -12.04
N ILE A 16 -8.48 -32.33 -12.80
CA ILE A 16 -8.94 -32.12 -14.18
C ILE A 16 -8.04 -32.89 -15.14
N SER A 17 -6.72 -32.74 -14.98
CA SER A 17 -5.72 -33.42 -15.81
C SER A 17 -4.45 -33.68 -15.02
N SER A 18 -3.76 -34.78 -15.31
CA SER A 18 -2.48 -35.13 -14.68
C SER A 18 -1.58 -35.79 -15.72
N ILE A 19 -0.42 -35.19 -15.94
CA ILE A 19 0.63 -35.67 -16.85
C ILE A 19 1.93 -35.64 -16.02
N PRO A 20 2.95 -36.48 -16.29
CA PRO A 20 4.25 -36.35 -15.65
C PRO A 20 4.75 -34.89 -15.65
N GLY A 21 5.10 -34.41 -14.47
CA GLY A 21 5.58 -33.05 -14.22
C GLY A 21 4.51 -31.94 -14.22
N ARG A 22 3.23 -32.26 -14.45
CA ARG A 22 2.14 -31.27 -14.52
C ARG A 22 0.80 -31.80 -14.03
N ILE A 23 0.19 -31.08 -13.09
CA ILE A 23 -1.18 -31.38 -12.62
C ILE A 23 -2.06 -30.15 -12.69
N ARG A 24 -3.30 -30.34 -13.15
CA ARG A 24 -4.37 -29.34 -13.10
C ARG A 24 -5.48 -29.85 -12.21
N ILE A 25 -5.81 -29.05 -11.21
CA ILE A 25 -6.85 -29.38 -10.23
C ILE A 25 -7.87 -28.24 -10.17
N ASN A 26 -9.12 -28.60 -9.95
CA ASN A 26 -10.20 -27.69 -9.59
C ASN A 26 -10.47 -27.83 -8.10
N ILE A 27 -10.65 -26.71 -7.41
CA ILE A 27 -10.84 -26.68 -5.97
C ILE A 27 -12.17 -26.03 -5.66
N SER A 28 -13.07 -26.79 -5.04
CA SER A 28 -14.38 -26.28 -4.63
C SER A 28 -14.19 -25.20 -3.56
N GLY A 29 -14.75 -24.02 -3.81
CA GLY A 29 -14.64 -22.86 -2.91
C GLY A 29 -13.46 -21.93 -3.20
N LEU A 30 -12.56 -22.25 -4.13
CA LEU A 30 -11.49 -21.33 -4.57
C LEU A 30 -12.02 -20.16 -5.43
N LEU A 31 -13.17 -20.35 -6.10
CA LEU A 31 -13.76 -19.32 -6.94
C LEU A 31 -14.13 -18.08 -6.11
N ARG A 32 -13.62 -16.92 -6.51
CA ARG A 32 -13.73 -15.62 -5.81
C ARG A 32 -13.18 -15.61 -4.38
N ASN A 33 -12.44 -16.63 -3.97
CA ASN A 33 -11.90 -16.72 -2.61
C ASN A 33 -10.40 -16.45 -2.59
N GLU A 34 -10.03 -15.21 -2.28
CA GLU A 34 -8.62 -14.79 -2.17
C GLU A 34 -7.88 -15.54 -1.04
N LYS A 35 -8.56 -15.97 0.04
CA LYS A 35 -7.93 -16.63 1.21
C LYS A 35 -7.35 -17.96 0.80
N ILE A 36 -8.21 -18.75 0.17
CA ILE A 36 -7.87 -20.08 -0.31
C ILE A 36 -6.81 -19.97 -1.42
N ALA A 37 -6.95 -19.01 -2.33
CA ALA A 37 -5.97 -18.80 -3.40
C ALA A 37 -4.56 -18.49 -2.86
N PHE A 38 -4.49 -17.64 -1.84
CA PHE A 38 -3.24 -17.25 -1.20
C PHE A 38 -2.61 -18.42 -0.44
N SER A 39 -3.41 -19.13 0.35
CA SER A 39 -2.97 -20.29 1.14
C SER A 39 -2.39 -21.41 0.27
N ILE A 40 -3.06 -21.73 -0.84
CA ILE A 40 -2.55 -22.74 -1.78
C ILE A 40 -1.23 -22.28 -2.37
N GLY A 41 -1.14 -21.01 -2.81
CA GLY A 41 0.11 -20.49 -3.33
C GLY A 41 1.24 -20.52 -2.32
N TYR A 42 0.95 -20.23 -1.04
CA TYR A 42 1.93 -20.28 0.04
C TYR A 42 2.47 -21.67 0.31
N GLU A 43 1.58 -22.65 0.53
CA GLU A 43 2.03 -24.02 0.80
C GLU A 43 2.80 -24.59 -0.39
N LEU A 44 2.40 -24.30 -1.64
CA LEU A 44 3.13 -24.74 -2.81
C LEU A 44 4.53 -24.08 -2.92
N ALA A 45 4.66 -22.80 -2.56
CA ALA A 45 5.94 -22.08 -2.62
C ALA A 45 7.00 -22.62 -1.64
N LYS A 46 6.60 -23.25 -0.53
CA LYS A 46 7.54 -23.84 0.45
C LYS A 46 8.32 -25.03 -0.09
N HIS A 47 7.86 -25.66 -1.17
CA HIS A 47 8.43 -26.92 -1.64
C HIS A 47 9.33 -26.72 -2.86
N THR A 48 10.62 -26.98 -2.68
CA THR A 48 11.69 -26.88 -3.71
C THR A 48 11.49 -27.78 -4.94
N ASN A 49 10.60 -28.76 -4.84
CA ASN A 49 10.28 -29.71 -5.90
C ASN A 49 9.09 -29.25 -6.78
N ILE A 50 8.45 -28.13 -6.42
CA ILE A 50 7.48 -27.44 -7.26
C ILE A 50 8.25 -26.43 -8.11
N VAL A 51 8.15 -26.56 -9.43
CA VAL A 51 8.87 -25.72 -10.40
C VAL A 51 8.13 -24.40 -10.58
N SER A 52 6.81 -24.46 -10.72
CA SER A 52 5.95 -23.27 -10.80
C SER A 52 4.50 -23.65 -10.54
N PHE A 53 3.68 -22.66 -10.21
CA PHE A 53 2.25 -22.86 -10.03
C PHE A 53 1.45 -21.61 -10.42
N HIS A 54 0.21 -21.82 -10.81
CA HIS A 54 -0.74 -20.76 -11.09
C HIS A 54 -2.07 -21.08 -10.41
N VAL A 55 -2.47 -20.24 -9.46
CA VAL A 55 -3.71 -20.38 -8.70
C VAL A 55 -4.71 -19.34 -9.19
N SER A 56 -5.80 -19.79 -9.85
CA SER A 56 -6.79 -18.93 -10.47
C SER A 56 -8.07 -18.83 -9.63
N LYS A 57 -8.23 -17.72 -8.90
CA LYS A 57 -9.48 -17.40 -8.16
C LYS A 57 -10.68 -17.14 -9.09
N ASN A 58 -10.44 -16.85 -10.37
CA ASN A 58 -11.52 -16.57 -11.32
C ASN A 58 -12.14 -17.85 -11.86
N SER A 59 -11.35 -18.92 -11.99
CA SER A 59 -11.80 -20.20 -12.56
C SER A 59 -11.88 -21.34 -11.53
N GLY A 60 -11.41 -21.12 -10.29
CA GLY A 60 -11.32 -22.17 -9.28
C GLY A 60 -10.28 -23.24 -9.61
N ASN A 61 -9.37 -22.97 -10.56
CA ASN A 61 -8.37 -23.92 -11.03
C ASN A 61 -6.99 -23.59 -10.47
N VAL A 62 -6.21 -24.62 -10.23
CA VAL A 62 -4.79 -24.54 -9.91
C VAL A 62 -4.02 -25.41 -10.89
N LEU A 63 -2.99 -24.82 -11.49
CA LEU A 63 -2.05 -25.48 -12.38
C LEU A 63 -0.70 -25.56 -11.66
N ILE A 64 -0.11 -26.74 -11.57
CA ILE A 64 1.12 -26.97 -10.82
C ILE A 64 2.09 -27.75 -11.70
N TYR A 65 3.31 -27.22 -11.84
CA TYR A 65 4.45 -27.87 -12.48
C TYR A 65 5.42 -28.35 -11.40
N TYR A 66 5.88 -29.59 -11.48
CA TYR A 66 6.68 -30.21 -10.43
C TYR A 66 7.71 -31.17 -11.02
N LYS A 67 8.75 -31.50 -10.23
CA LYS A 67 9.75 -32.51 -10.60
C LYS A 67 9.17 -33.90 -10.34
N ASP A 68 8.74 -34.59 -11.39
CA ASP A 68 8.05 -35.88 -11.36
C ASP A 68 8.85 -37.03 -10.73
N ILE A 69 10.18 -36.99 -10.85
CA ILE A 69 11.11 -37.92 -10.19
C ILE A 69 11.02 -37.83 -8.65
N SER A 70 10.65 -36.66 -8.12
CA SER A 70 10.72 -36.35 -6.68
C SER A 70 9.36 -36.21 -5.99
N LEU A 71 8.28 -36.01 -6.75
CA LEU A 71 6.98 -35.67 -6.18
C LEU A 71 5.87 -36.40 -6.91
N SER A 72 5.07 -37.16 -6.16
CA SER A 72 3.91 -37.88 -6.70
C SER A 72 2.68 -36.97 -6.73
N LYS A 73 1.71 -37.32 -7.59
CA LYS A 73 0.37 -36.71 -7.61
C LYS A 73 -0.28 -36.68 -6.23
N GLY A 74 -0.16 -37.76 -5.46
CA GLY A 74 -0.74 -37.88 -4.12
C GLY A 74 -0.18 -36.82 -3.16
N ASN A 75 1.14 -36.61 -3.20
CA ASN A 75 1.81 -35.60 -2.38
C ASN A 75 1.30 -34.19 -2.70
N ILE A 76 1.10 -33.86 -3.98
CA ILE A 76 0.56 -32.55 -4.38
C ILE A 76 -0.85 -32.34 -3.83
N LEU A 77 -1.70 -33.37 -3.89
CA LEU A 77 -3.06 -33.27 -3.37
C LEU A 77 -3.07 -33.09 -1.85
N ILE A 78 -2.16 -33.76 -1.13
CA ILE A 78 -1.96 -33.57 0.32
C ILE A 78 -1.52 -32.13 0.63
N LEU A 79 -0.58 -31.56 -0.14
CA LEU A 79 -0.15 -30.17 0.03
C LEU A 79 -1.30 -29.18 -0.14
N VAL A 80 -2.11 -29.38 -1.18
CA VAL A 80 -3.26 -28.52 -1.47
C VAL A 80 -4.34 -28.70 -0.39
N GLU A 81 -4.55 -29.90 0.13
CA GLU A 81 -5.50 -30.13 1.22
C GLU A 81 -5.02 -29.49 2.53
N LYS A 82 -3.72 -29.58 2.84
CA LYS A 82 -3.10 -28.91 3.98
C LYS A 82 -3.29 -27.39 3.87
N ALA A 83 -3.10 -26.84 2.68
CA ALA A 83 -3.39 -25.43 2.41
C ALA A 83 -4.86 -25.10 2.71
N LEU A 84 -5.81 -25.88 2.19
CA LEU A 84 -7.24 -25.67 2.46
C LEU A 84 -7.59 -25.67 3.95
N LYS A 85 -6.95 -26.52 4.77
CA LYS A 85 -7.15 -26.54 6.22
C LYS A 85 -6.56 -25.29 6.89
N SER A 86 -5.34 -24.91 6.52
CA SER A 86 -4.67 -23.70 7.03
C SER A 86 -5.31 -22.38 6.57
N SER A 87 -6.14 -22.40 5.53
CA SER A 87 -6.76 -21.19 4.97
C SER A 87 -7.70 -20.46 5.94
N ASN A 88 -8.22 -21.16 6.96
CA ASN A 88 -9.06 -20.56 8.01
C ASN A 88 -8.25 -19.74 9.01
N GLU A 89 -6.98 -20.08 9.23
CA GLU A 89 -6.06 -19.38 10.12
C GLU A 89 -5.31 -18.24 9.38
N MET A 90 -5.43 -18.21 8.05
CA MET A 90 -4.78 -17.21 7.21
C MET A 90 -5.55 -15.88 7.16
N ILE A 91 -4.85 -14.83 7.58
CA ILE A 91 -5.20 -13.45 7.28
C ILE A 91 -4.69 -13.17 5.86
N ILE A 92 -5.51 -12.60 4.96
CA ILE A 92 -5.03 -12.08 3.66
C ILE A 92 -4.66 -10.62 3.88
N PRO A 93 -3.71 -10.07 3.10
CA PRO A 93 -3.68 -8.63 2.84
C PRO A 93 -5.01 -8.19 2.17
N GLU A 94 -6.05 -7.97 2.97
CA GLU A 94 -7.22 -7.23 2.53
C GLU A 94 -6.96 -5.75 2.76
N ASN A 95 -7.07 -4.97 1.70
CA ASN A 95 -7.23 -3.53 1.84
C ASN A 95 -8.50 -3.31 2.67
N ILE A 96 -8.38 -2.61 3.80
CA ILE A 96 -9.42 -2.56 4.85
C ILE A 96 -10.76 -2.05 4.30
N ASP A 97 -10.76 -1.24 3.23
CA ASP A 97 -11.98 -0.61 2.74
C ASP A 97 -12.62 -1.33 1.55
N ARG A 98 -13.45 -2.34 1.83
CA ARG A 98 -14.34 -2.98 0.85
C ARG A 98 -15.60 -2.17 0.54
N ARG A 99 -15.77 -0.97 1.12
CA ARG A 99 -16.98 -0.18 0.90
C ARG A 99 -17.05 0.30 -0.54
N HIS A 100 -18.27 0.30 -1.09
CA HIS A 100 -18.54 0.95 -2.36
C HIS A 100 -18.27 2.46 -2.25
N LEU A 101 -17.75 3.07 -3.32
CA LEU A 101 -17.48 4.50 -3.43
C LEU A 101 -18.66 5.35 -2.92
N ILE A 102 -19.89 4.99 -3.28
CA ILE A 102 -21.11 5.70 -2.86
C ILE A 102 -21.25 5.70 -1.34
N LYS A 103 -21.00 4.57 -0.67
CA LYS A 103 -21.07 4.48 0.79
C LYS A 103 -19.99 5.35 1.45
N ILE A 104 -18.79 5.36 0.86
CA ILE A 104 -17.68 6.20 1.33
C ILE A 104 -18.06 7.69 1.21
N LEU A 105 -18.65 8.09 0.08
CA LEU A 105 -19.11 9.47 -0.14
C LEU A 105 -20.22 9.88 0.82
N ILE A 106 -21.23 9.02 1.02
CA ILE A 106 -22.32 9.27 1.99
C ILE A 106 -21.76 9.42 3.41
N ASP A 107 -20.87 8.52 3.83
CA ASP A 107 -20.23 8.58 5.14
C ASP A 107 -19.42 9.89 5.32
N ALA A 108 -18.71 10.33 4.27
CA ALA A 108 -17.89 11.55 4.28
C ALA A 108 -18.72 12.84 4.24
N MET A 109 -19.86 12.81 3.56
CA MET A 109 -20.78 13.96 3.46
C MET A 109 -21.72 14.06 4.66
N ASN A 110 -21.79 13.05 5.53
CA ASN A 110 -22.67 13.07 6.70
C ASN A 110 -22.22 14.14 7.72
N PRO A 111 -23.03 15.18 8.02
CA PRO A 111 -22.64 16.25 8.96
C PRO A 111 -22.29 15.72 10.34
N LEU A 112 -22.92 14.63 10.79
CA LEU A 112 -22.62 14.03 12.10
C LEU A 112 -21.25 13.35 12.15
N SER A 113 -20.68 12.95 11.00
CA SER A 113 -19.36 12.32 10.95
C SER A 113 -18.24 13.33 11.24
N LEU A 114 -18.44 14.60 10.86
CA LEU A 114 -17.53 15.71 11.14
C LEU A 114 -17.48 16.06 12.62
N PHE A 115 -18.63 16.26 13.25
CA PHE A 115 -18.68 16.65 14.67
C PHE A 115 -18.15 15.56 15.61
N ARG A 116 -18.35 14.29 15.25
CA ARG A 116 -17.81 13.16 16.02
C ARG A 116 -16.35 12.82 15.70
N LYS A 117 -15.70 13.54 14.78
CA LYS A 117 -14.35 13.24 14.25
C LYS A 117 -14.20 11.77 13.85
N LYS A 118 -15.22 11.21 13.18
CA LYS A 118 -15.27 9.77 12.87
C LYS A 118 -14.16 9.34 11.91
N HIS A 119 -13.65 10.27 11.11
CA HIS A 119 -12.50 10.04 10.25
C HIS A 119 -11.20 10.27 11.03
N SER A 120 -10.20 9.41 10.82
CA SER A 120 -8.97 9.47 11.61
C SER A 120 -8.31 10.84 11.46
N LYS A 121 -8.01 11.47 12.61
CA LYS A 121 -7.37 12.78 12.65
C LYS A 121 -6.02 12.78 11.91
N LYS A 122 -5.31 11.63 11.91
CA LYS A 122 -4.06 11.43 11.16
C LYS A 122 -4.21 11.58 9.63
N ILE A 123 -5.34 11.16 9.05
CA ILE A 123 -5.54 11.21 7.59
C ILE A 123 -6.07 12.58 7.15
N TYR A 124 -6.97 13.14 7.95
CA TYR A 124 -7.77 14.30 7.56
C TYR A 124 -7.43 15.57 8.35
N GLU A 125 -6.22 15.67 8.93
CA GLU A 125 -5.85 16.80 9.77
C GLU A 125 -6.00 18.14 9.04
N LYS A 126 -5.56 18.19 7.78
CA LYS A 126 -5.70 19.36 6.90
C LYS A 126 -7.16 19.64 6.59
N GLU A 127 -7.95 18.62 6.28
CA GLU A 127 -9.37 18.78 6.01
C GLU A 127 -10.12 19.27 7.24
N TYR A 128 -9.79 18.81 8.45
CA TYR A 128 -10.36 19.31 9.69
C TYR A 128 -9.99 20.77 9.97
N SER A 129 -8.73 21.16 9.75
CA SER A 129 -8.31 22.56 9.96
C SER A 129 -8.98 23.51 8.97
N ILE A 130 -9.00 23.15 7.69
CA ILE A 130 -9.69 23.90 6.63
C ILE A 130 -11.19 23.93 6.89
N SER A 131 -11.80 22.79 7.24
CA SER A 131 -13.23 22.65 7.56
C SER A 131 -13.66 23.61 8.67
N ASN A 132 -12.85 23.76 9.72
CA ASN A 132 -13.17 24.68 10.82
C ASN A 132 -13.20 26.14 10.34
N ASN A 133 -12.24 26.53 9.51
CA ASN A 133 -12.18 27.88 8.96
C ASN A 133 -13.36 28.14 8.00
N ILE A 134 -13.69 27.18 7.13
CA ILE A 134 -14.83 27.28 6.21
C ILE A 134 -16.14 27.41 6.99
N LEU A 135 -16.35 26.58 8.03
CA LEU A 135 -17.57 26.66 8.85
C LEU A 135 -17.71 28.01 9.54
N LYS A 136 -16.64 28.53 10.15
CA LYS A 136 -16.66 29.85 10.78
C LYS A 136 -17.00 30.95 9.77
N ASN A 137 -16.36 30.92 8.61
CA ASN A 137 -16.62 31.90 7.55
C ASN A 137 -18.04 31.76 6.99
N SER A 138 -18.55 30.54 6.81
CA SER A 138 -19.92 30.28 6.37
C SER A 138 -20.95 30.84 7.34
N ILE A 139 -20.76 30.63 8.64
CA ILE A 139 -21.64 31.18 9.67
C ILE A 139 -21.61 32.72 9.61
N GLY A 140 -20.42 33.32 9.55
CA GLY A 140 -20.26 34.77 9.41
C GLY A 140 -20.96 35.34 8.17
N SER A 141 -20.73 34.74 7.00
CA SER A 141 -21.40 35.13 5.75
C SER A 141 -22.91 34.97 5.84
N SER A 142 -23.40 33.91 6.48
CA SER A 142 -24.84 33.67 6.65
C SER A 142 -25.47 34.73 7.57
N SER A 143 -24.78 35.14 8.64
CA SER A 143 -25.22 36.25 9.50
C SER A 143 -25.28 37.58 8.75
N ILE A 144 -24.29 37.87 7.91
CA ILE A 144 -24.28 39.06 7.06
C ILE A 144 -25.47 39.02 6.09
N ILE A 145 -25.68 37.90 5.39
CA ILE A 145 -26.80 37.71 4.48
C ILE A 145 -28.12 37.91 5.21
N PHE A 146 -28.27 37.38 6.42
CA PHE A 146 -29.48 37.58 7.23
C PHE A 146 -29.74 39.05 7.53
N LEU A 147 -28.70 39.80 7.93
CA LEU A 147 -28.82 41.23 8.24
C LEU A 147 -29.24 42.06 7.02
N PHE A 148 -28.76 41.73 5.83
CA PHE A 148 -29.04 42.50 4.61
C PHE A 148 -30.32 42.08 3.89
N THR A 149 -30.65 40.79 3.88
CA THR A 149 -31.80 40.25 3.11
C THR A 149 -33.00 39.91 3.98
N SER A 150 -32.82 39.75 5.29
CA SER A 150 -33.83 39.20 6.22
C SER A 150 -34.44 37.85 5.80
N SER A 151 -33.82 37.15 4.84
CA SER A 151 -34.32 35.90 4.28
C SER A 151 -33.70 34.69 4.96
N ILE A 152 -34.52 33.95 5.72
CA ILE A 152 -34.13 32.67 6.33
C ILE A 152 -33.72 31.65 5.25
N GLY A 153 -34.37 31.70 4.07
CA GLY A 153 -34.04 30.83 2.94
C GLY A 153 -32.60 31.05 2.44
N SER A 154 -32.19 32.31 2.33
CA SER A 154 -30.83 32.66 1.90
C SER A 154 -29.78 32.26 2.95
N VAL A 155 -30.10 32.38 4.24
CA VAL A 155 -29.25 31.88 5.34
C VAL A 155 -29.03 30.36 5.24
N ILE A 156 -30.11 29.60 5.10
CA ILE A 156 -30.04 28.13 4.99
C ILE A 156 -29.22 27.73 3.75
N SER A 157 -29.42 28.42 2.63
CA SER A 157 -28.69 28.18 1.38
C SER A 157 -27.18 28.41 1.55
N ALA A 158 -26.79 29.50 2.19
CA ALA A 158 -25.39 29.81 2.47
C ALA A 158 -24.73 28.79 3.43
N LEU A 159 -25.46 28.31 4.44
CA LEU A 159 -25.00 27.26 5.35
C LEU A 159 -24.81 25.90 4.63
N ILE A 160 -25.73 25.54 3.73
CA ILE A 160 -25.60 24.31 2.92
C ILE A 160 -24.35 24.36 2.05
N LEU A 161 -24.09 25.49 1.38
CA LEU A 161 -22.93 25.64 0.50
C LEU A 161 -21.62 25.78 1.28
N GLY A 162 -21.66 26.36 2.48
CA GLY A 162 -20.52 26.45 3.39
C GLY A 162 -20.24 25.18 4.19
N TYR A 163 -21.01 24.11 3.99
CA TYR A 163 -20.74 22.82 4.62
C TYR A 163 -19.47 22.17 4.03
N PRO A 164 -18.48 21.76 4.85
CA PRO A 164 -17.17 21.32 4.35
C PRO A 164 -17.09 19.82 4.00
N GLY A 165 -18.20 19.07 4.03
CA GLY A 165 -18.19 17.62 3.78
C GLY A 165 -17.62 17.21 2.42
N ILE A 166 -17.66 18.11 1.42
CA ILE A 166 -17.09 17.90 0.10
C ILE A 166 -15.57 17.68 0.13
N LEU A 167 -14.86 18.30 1.09
CA LEU A 167 -13.41 18.11 1.27
C LEU A 167 -13.08 16.65 1.61
N PHE A 168 -13.85 16.08 2.54
CA PHE A 168 -13.70 14.69 3.00
C PHE A 168 -14.12 13.72 1.91
N ALA A 169 -15.18 14.03 1.16
CA ALA A 169 -15.64 13.24 0.03
C ALA A 169 -14.58 13.15 -1.07
N ILE A 170 -13.95 14.27 -1.43
CA ILE A 170 -12.86 14.33 -2.42
C ILE A 170 -11.66 13.48 -1.98
N SER A 171 -11.18 13.69 -0.75
CA SER A 171 -10.04 12.93 -0.23
C SER A 171 -10.35 11.43 -0.15
N ALA A 172 -11.53 11.05 0.35
CA ALA A 172 -11.91 9.65 0.45
C ALA A 172 -12.04 8.98 -0.94
N ALA A 173 -12.60 9.68 -1.93
CA ALA A 173 -12.68 9.19 -3.31
C ALA A 173 -11.28 9.02 -3.95
N SER A 174 -10.37 9.96 -3.70
CA SER A 174 -8.99 9.89 -4.16
C SER A 174 -8.25 8.67 -3.60
N TYR A 175 -8.33 8.45 -2.28
CA TYR A 175 -7.74 7.27 -1.67
C TYR A 175 -8.37 5.96 -2.15
N TYR A 176 -9.68 5.95 -2.43
CA TYR A 176 -10.35 4.81 -3.04
C TYR A 176 -9.79 4.48 -4.44
N TYR A 177 -9.60 5.48 -5.31
CA TYR A 177 -9.03 5.26 -6.63
C TYR A 177 -7.56 4.82 -6.58
N ALA A 178 -6.78 5.37 -5.66
CA ALA A 178 -5.39 4.94 -5.45
C ALA A 178 -5.31 3.49 -4.95
N SER A 179 -6.10 3.16 -3.92
CA SER A 179 -6.07 1.84 -3.27
C SER A 179 -6.52 0.71 -4.19
N THR A 180 -7.54 0.96 -5.03
CA THR A 180 -8.01 -0.01 -6.03
C THR A 180 -6.94 -0.30 -7.09
N LYS A 181 -6.14 0.69 -7.45
CA LYS A 181 -5.07 0.55 -8.45
C LYS A 181 -3.81 -0.09 -7.87
N LEU A 182 -3.44 0.23 -6.63
CA LEU A 182 -2.38 -0.47 -5.91
C LEU A 182 -2.71 -1.96 -5.75
N LYS A 183 -3.98 -2.31 -5.46
CA LYS A 183 -4.42 -3.70 -5.41
C LYS A 183 -4.20 -4.43 -6.75
N MET A 184 -4.43 -3.77 -7.89
CA MET A 184 -4.15 -4.35 -9.21
C MET A 184 -2.65 -4.58 -9.45
N ALA A 185 -1.79 -3.80 -8.80
CA ALA A 185 -0.34 -3.91 -8.89
C ALA A 185 0.28 -4.87 -7.85
N ASN A 186 -0.54 -5.60 -7.08
CA ASN A 186 -0.15 -6.43 -5.93
C ASN A 186 0.53 -5.66 -4.80
N ILE A 187 0.13 -4.41 -4.58
CA ILE A 187 0.56 -3.59 -3.44
C ILE A 187 -0.61 -3.44 -2.49
N TYR A 188 -0.40 -3.80 -1.22
CA TYR A 188 -1.46 -3.86 -0.22
C TYR A 188 -1.21 -2.84 0.88
N LEU A 189 -2.21 -2.00 1.11
CA LEU A 189 -2.20 -1.01 2.17
C LEU A 189 -3.04 -1.51 3.34
N LYS A 190 -2.50 -1.40 4.56
CA LYS A 190 -3.28 -1.59 5.78
C LYS A 190 -4.26 -0.44 5.98
N SER A 191 -3.83 0.79 5.70
CA SER A 191 -4.67 1.97 5.92
C SER A 191 -4.44 3.02 4.83
N ASN A 192 -5.45 3.85 4.58
CA ASN A 192 -5.28 5.00 3.69
C ASN A 192 -4.30 6.04 4.28
N SER A 193 -4.07 6.03 5.60
CA SER A 193 -3.03 6.86 6.26
C SER A 193 -1.63 6.52 5.80
N SER A 194 -1.40 5.28 5.39
CA SER A 194 -0.09 4.86 4.90
C SER A 194 0.29 5.67 3.65
N LEU A 195 -0.65 5.85 2.72
CA LEU A 195 -0.42 6.64 1.50
C LEU A 195 -0.25 8.13 1.81
N THR A 196 -1.00 8.68 2.78
CA THR A 196 -0.85 10.10 3.16
C THR A 196 0.49 10.40 3.76
N PHE A 197 1.02 9.48 4.55
CA PHE A 197 2.30 9.61 5.21
C PHE A 197 3.45 9.60 4.19
N LEU A 198 3.35 8.78 3.14
CA LEU A 198 4.37 8.73 2.09
C LEU A 198 4.62 10.08 1.39
N ASN A 199 3.73 11.07 1.53
CA ASN A 199 3.89 12.40 0.95
C ASN A 199 4.95 13.28 1.60
N ASN A 200 5.31 12.97 2.84
CA ASN A 200 6.14 13.84 3.65
C ASN A 200 7.41 13.10 4.12
N ILE A 201 7.78 12.02 3.45
CA ILE A 201 8.94 11.21 3.86
C ILE A 201 10.19 12.08 3.75
N ASP A 202 10.90 12.19 4.87
CA ASP A 202 12.18 12.86 4.91
C ASP A 202 13.32 11.84 4.94
N THR A 203 13.05 10.65 5.50
CA THR A 203 14.07 9.62 5.75
C THR A 203 13.57 8.23 5.38
N LEU A 204 14.39 7.49 4.63
CA LEU A 204 14.19 6.07 4.33
C LEU A 204 15.23 5.22 5.05
N LEU A 205 14.75 4.29 5.86
CA LEU A 205 15.57 3.31 6.56
C LEU A 205 15.43 1.96 5.85
N VAL A 206 16.53 1.34 5.46
CA VAL A 206 16.54 0.04 4.78
C VAL A 206 17.24 -0.98 5.65
N GLU A 207 16.54 -2.03 6.07
CA GLU A 207 17.15 -3.11 6.83
C GLU A 207 18.15 -3.90 5.97
N ASN A 208 19.27 -4.29 6.57
CA ASN A 208 20.29 -5.12 5.94
C ASN A 208 19.73 -6.39 5.29
N ASP A 209 18.71 -7.02 5.89
CA ASP A 209 18.06 -8.24 5.40
C ASP A 209 17.42 -8.07 4.01
N VAL A 210 17.07 -6.84 3.63
CA VAL A 210 16.62 -6.51 2.27
C VAL A 210 17.68 -6.93 1.24
N PHE A 211 18.97 -6.82 1.58
CA PHE A 211 20.08 -7.16 0.70
C PHE A 211 20.60 -8.60 0.86
N GLN A 212 20.26 -9.30 1.95
CA GLN A 212 20.94 -10.54 2.36
C GLN A 212 20.68 -11.77 1.49
N ASP A 213 19.59 -11.82 0.70
CA ASP A 213 19.21 -13.06 -0.01
C ASP A 213 20.18 -13.50 -1.10
N ARG A 214 21.11 -12.64 -1.51
CA ARG A 214 22.17 -12.99 -2.46
C ARG A 214 23.48 -13.47 -1.79
N PHE A 215 23.59 -13.41 -0.45
CA PHE A 215 24.85 -13.67 0.29
C PHE A 215 24.78 -14.80 1.32
N HIS A 216 23.74 -15.64 1.29
CA HIS A 216 23.64 -16.78 2.22
C HIS A 216 24.89 -17.68 2.24
N ASN A 217 25.67 -17.70 1.16
CA ASN A 217 26.88 -18.52 1.05
C ASN A 217 28.16 -17.83 1.60
N ILE A 218 28.14 -16.51 1.83
CA ILE A 218 29.35 -15.72 2.19
C ILE A 218 29.22 -15.05 3.56
N SER A 219 28.02 -15.02 4.15
CA SER A 219 27.76 -14.41 5.47
C SER A 219 28.60 -14.96 6.62
N GLY A 220 29.21 -16.14 6.47
CA GLY A 220 30.14 -16.74 7.44
C GLY A 220 31.61 -16.33 7.29
N LEU A 221 32.00 -15.65 6.21
CA LEU A 221 33.37 -15.22 5.95
C LEU A 221 33.56 -13.77 6.39
N GLN A 222 34.47 -13.51 7.33
CA GLN A 222 34.89 -12.16 7.72
C GLN A 222 35.75 -11.54 6.60
N LEU A 223 35.09 -11.02 5.57
CA LEU A 223 35.73 -10.31 4.46
C LEU A 223 35.68 -8.81 4.68
N SER A 224 36.76 -8.10 4.33
CA SER A 224 36.75 -6.64 4.31
C SER A 224 35.97 -6.11 3.10
N LYS A 225 35.59 -4.82 3.14
CA LYS A 225 34.99 -4.10 2.00
C LYS A 225 35.80 -4.29 0.71
N TYR A 226 37.12 -4.21 0.80
CA TYR A 226 38.02 -4.29 -0.35
C TYR A 226 38.08 -5.70 -0.93
N ASP A 227 38.04 -6.73 -0.08
CA ASP A 227 38.01 -8.12 -0.53
C ASP A 227 36.74 -8.42 -1.31
N ILE A 228 35.59 -7.94 -0.82
CA ILE A 228 34.30 -8.09 -1.50
C ILE A 228 34.29 -7.34 -2.83
N HIS A 229 34.81 -6.11 -2.85
CA HIS A 229 34.95 -5.34 -4.10
C HIS A 229 35.85 -6.04 -5.12
N LYS A 230 36.96 -6.61 -4.67
CA LYS A 230 37.87 -7.36 -5.56
C LYS A 230 37.21 -8.64 -6.08
N LEU A 231 36.51 -9.38 -5.23
CA LEU A 231 35.85 -10.63 -5.61
C LEU A 231 34.66 -10.41 -6.56
N THR A 232 33.95 -9.28 -6.41
CA THR A 232 32.88 -8.88 -7.34
C THR A 232 33.42 -8.45 -8.71
N ILE A 233 34.49 -7.63 -8.76
CA ILE A 233 35.15 -7.28 -10.05
C ILE A 233 35.67 -8.53 -10.78
N LEU A 234 36.20 -9.50 -10.02
CA LEU A 234 36.73 -10.74 -10.58
C LEU A 234 35.62 -11.76 -10.93
N ASN A 235 34.34 -11.39 -10.84
CA ASN A 235 33.17 -12.26 -11.05
C ASN A 235 33.20 -13.55 -10.23
N LYS A 236 33.86 -13.54 -9.06
CA LYS A 236 33.89 -14.68 -8.13
C LYS A 236 32.70 -14.67 -7.18
N ILE A 237 32.07 -13.52 -7.00
CA ILE A 237 30.89 -13.28 -6.16
C ILE A 237 29.96 -12.35 -6.93
N ASP A 238 28.66 -12.64 -6.91
CA ASP A 238 27.65 -11.76 -7.51
C ASP A 238 27.60 -10.40 -6.79
N ASN A 239 27.36 -9.31 -7.52
CA ASN A 239 27.23 -7.99 -6.89
C ASN A 239 25.97 -7.95 -5.98
N PRO A 240 26.08 -7.55 -4.70
CA PRO A 240 24.93 -7.38 -3.81
C PRO A 240 23.94 -6.33 -4.27
N VAL A 241 24.45 -5.30 -4.94
CA VAL A 241 23.64 -4.20 -5.43
C VAL A 241 23.45 -4.43 -6.93
N ASN A 242 22.23 -4.82 -7.33
CA ASN A 242 21.90 -4.87 -8.75
C ASN A 242 21.70 -3.45 -9.30
N CYS A 243 21.84 -3.28 -10.61
CA CYS A 243 21.48 -2.03 -11.31
C CYS A 243 20.04 -1.58 -10.96
N ASP A 244 19.13 -2.52 -10.71
CA ASP A 244 17.76 -2.22 -10.28
C ASP A 244 17.68 -1.51 -8.92
N PHE A 245 18.56 -1.88 -7.98
CA PHE A 245 18.62 -1.27 -6.65
C PHE A 245 19.27 0.12 -6.72
N GLU A 246 20.34 0.28 -7.51
CA GLU A 246 20.94 1.60 -7.76
C GLU A 246 19.91 2.54 -8.40
N SER A 247 19.21 2.06 -9.42
CA SER A 247 18.11 2.78 -10.07
C SER A 247 17.00 3.13 -9.08
N LEU A 248 16.60 2.20 -8.21
CA LEU A 248 15.60 2.46 -7.18
C LEU A 248 16.03 3.56 -6.22
N ILE A 249 17.25 3.52 -5.69
CA ILE A 249 17.78 4.52 -4.77
C ILE A 249 17.87 5.89 -5.45
N ASN A 250 18.35 5.93 -6.70
CA ASN A 250 18.42 7.16 -7.47
C ASN A 250 17.02 7.73 -7.77
N ASN A 251 16.04 6.89 -8.11
CA ASN A 251 14.66 7.33 -8.32
C ASN A 251 14.04 7.90 -7.03
N ILE A 252 14.34 7.31 -5.87
CA ILE A 252 13.90 7.80 -4.56
C ILE A 252 14.53 9.17 -4.24
N ARG A 253 15.82 9.35 -4.55
CA ARG A 253 16.49 10.65 -4.42
C ARG A 253 15.89 11.71 -5.35
N ILE A 254 15.57 11.36 -6.60
CA ILE A 254 14.89 12.26 -7.55
C ILE A 254 13.53 12.72 -7.00
N LEU A 255 12.85 11.86 -6.25
CA LEU A 255 11.59 12.19 -5.56
C LEU A 255 11.79 13.05 -4.29
N GLY A 256 13.03 13.40 -3.94
CA GLY A 256 13.37 14.33 -2.86
C GLY A 256 13.77 13.68 -1.53
N VAL A 257 13.82 12.35 -1.46
CA VAL A 257 14.25 11.64 -0.24
C VAL A 257 15.76 11.42 -0.28
N ASN A 258 16.49 12.33 0.35
CA ASN A 258 17.96 12.31 0.36
C ASN A 258 18.54 11.51 1.53
N ASN A 259 17.84 11.50 2.67
CA ASN A 259 18.32 10.81 3.87
C ASN A 259 17.96 9.33 3.78
N ILE A 260 18.85 8.54 3.18
CA ILE A 260 18.68 7.09 3.04
C ILE A 260 19.76 6.41 3.86
N PHE A 261 19.34 5.54 4.78
CA PHE A 261 20.23 4.82 5.68
C PHE A 261 20.06 3.32 5.57
N ILE A 262 21.15 2.57 5.69
CA ILE A 262 21.13 1.12 5.88
C ILE A 262 21.22 0.84 7.38
N ILE A 263 20.23 0.12 7.92
CA ILE A 263 20.29 -0.42 9.28
C ILE A 263 21.05 -1.74 9.22
N GLY A 264 22.23 -1.80 9.82
CA GLY A 264 23.08 -2.99 9.76
C GLY A 264 24.26 -2.92 10.71
N ASN A 265 25.02 -4.00 10.82
CA ASN A 265 26.27 -3.99 11.57
C ASN A 265 27.33 -3.21 10.78
N SER A 266 27.83 -2.10 11.34
CA SER A 266 28.85 -1.27 10.71
C SER A 266 30.18 -2.00 10.49
N GLN A 267 30.44 -3.06 11.24
CA GLN A 267 31.65 -3.88 11.12
C GLN A 267 31.55 -4.90 9.97
N SER A 268 30.37 -5.10 9.38
CA SER A 268 30.19 -6.02 8.26
C SER A 268 30.75 -5.41 6.97
N GLY A 269 31.77 -6.06 6.38
CA GLY A 269 32.35 -5.64 5.11
C GLY A 269 31.33 -5.61 3.96
N ILE A 270 30.29 -6.47 4.00
CA ILE A 270 29.20 -6.50 3.02
C ILE A 270 28.37 -5.21 3.11
N ILE A 271 28.00 -4.79 4.33
CA ILE A 271 27.20 -3.58 4.55
C ILE A 271 28.00 -2.34 4.17
N GLN A 272 29.29 -2.29 4.52
CA GLN A 272 30.20 -1.21 4.09
C GLN A 272 30.38 -1.14 2.57
N TYR A 273 30.37 -2.29 1.89
CA TYR A 273 30.44 -2.35 0.44
C TYR A 273 29.16 -1.84 -0.22
N ILE A 274 27.99 -2.29 0.26
CA ILE A 274 26.68 -1.84 -0.22
C ILE A 274 26.52 -0.33 0.01
N SER A 275 26.88 0.15 1.20
CA SER A 275 26.76 1.57 1.56
C SER A 275 27.61 2.45 0.64
N TYR A 276 28.83 1.99 0.32
CA TYR A 276 29.72 2.67 -0.60
C TYR A 276 29.18 2.73 -2.03
N LEU A 277 28.67 1.63 -2.56
CA LEU A 277 28.10 1.59 -3.91
C LEU A 277 26.87 2.49 -4.05
N LEU A 278 25.96 2.42 -3.07
CA LEU A 278 24.71 3.18 -3.11
C LEU A 278 24.91 4.65 -2.68
N GLY A 279 26.06 4.99 -2.08
CA GLY A 279 26.32 6.30 -1.49
C GLY A 279 25.36 6.62 -0.34
N VAL A 280 25.07 5.63 0.51
CA VAL A 280 24.13 5.74 1.64
C VAL A 280 24.86 5.53 2.96
N GLU A 281 24.37 6.14 4.03
CA GLU A 281 25.00 6.05 5.35
C GLU A 281 24.55 4.79 6.10
N ILE A 282 25.39 4.30 7.03
CA ILE A 282 25.08 3.12 7.85
C ILE A 282 24.66 3.58 9.24
N LEU A 283 23.50 3.10 9.69
CA LEU A 283 23.08 3.18 11.09
C LEU A 283 23.38 1.85 11.78
N ASP A 284 24.33 1.90 12.71
CA ASP A 284 24.82 0.71 13.41
C ASP A 284 23.82 0.20 14.45
N ILE A 285 23.33 -1.03 14.27
CA ILE A 285 22.40 -1.72 15.18
C ILE A 285 22.94 -1.75 16.62
N ASN A 286 24.24 -1.99 16.81
CA ASN A 286 24.85 -2.10 18.14
C ASN A 286 24.91 -0.74 18.86
N ASN A 287 24.95 0.36 18.11
CA ASN A 287 24.87 1.70 18.67
C ASN A 287 23.41 2.13 18.89
N LEU A 288 22.45 1.61 18.12
CA LEU A 288 21.03 1.93 18.25
C LEU A 288 20.43 1.40 19.56
N GLU A 289 20.81 0.18 19.99
CA GLU A 289 20.38 -0.36 21.30
C GLU A 289 20.90 0.47 22.48
N LYS A 290 22.11 1.03 22.37
CA LYS A 290 22.70 1.92 23.39
C LYS A 290 22.23 3.38 23.28
N LYS A 291 21.68 3.79 22.13
CA LYS A 291 21.24 5.16 21.79
C LYS A 291 19.73 5.27 21.54
N GLN A 292 18.88 4.59 22.33
CA GLN A 292 17.46 4.98 22.43
C GLN A 292 17.30 6.50 22.66
N ASN A 293 18.31 7.16 23.27
CA ASN A 293 18.35 8.60 23.48
C ASN A 293 18.79 9.46 22.27
N TYR A 294 19.50 8.95 21.25
CA TYR A 294 20.04 9.83 20.18
C TYR A 294 19.08 10.02 19.00
N LEU A 295 18.26 9.00 18.67
CA LEU A 295 17.13 9.13 17.75
C LEU A 295 15.95 9.91 18.37
N MET A 296 15.89 9.99 19.71
CA MET A 296 14.99 10.89 20.45
C MET A 296 15.46 12.35 20.41
N VAL A 297 16.77 12.61 20.33
CA VAL A 297 17.37 13.97 20.35
C VAL A 297 17.35 14.63 18.97
N ASN A 298 17.55 13.86 17.89
CA ASN A 298 17.29 14.31 16.53
C ASN A 298 16.00 13.65 16.06
N LYS A 299 14.85 14.32 16.25
CA LYS A 299 13.56 13.91 15.68
C LYS A 299 13.71 13.75 14.16
N LEU A 300 14.03 12.54 13.70
CA LEU A 300 13.80 12.13 12.32
C LEU A 300 12.28 12.04 12.18
N ASN A 301 11.66 13.17 11.84
CA ASN A 301 10.25 13.20 11.53
C ASN A 301 10.05 12.50 10.18
N ASN A 302 8.89 11.88 10.02
CA ASN A 302 8.46 11.28 8.77
C ASN A 302 9.39 10.16 8.25
N THR A 303 9.70 9.20 9.12
CA THR A 303 10.55 8.05 8.80
C THR A 303 9.77 6.88 8.20
N VAL A 304 10.30 6.32 7.11
CA VAL A 304 9.81 5.07 6.52
C VAL A 304 10.85 3.98 6.72
N SER A 305 10.44 2.83 7.26
CA SER A 305 11.28 1.63 7.34
C SER A 305 10.92 0.63 6.24
N LEU A 306 11.93 0.10 5.56
CA LEU A 306 11.82 -0.94 4.55
C LEU A 306 12.41 -2.25 5.10
N THR A 307 11.55 -3.24 5.31
CA THR A 307 11.87 -4.48 6.02
C THR A 307 11.54 -5.71 5.19
N THR A 308 12.00 -6.89 5.61
CA THR A 308 11.63 -8.18 4.99
C THR A 308 10.80 -9.07 5.92
N ASP A 309 10.26 -10.14 5.36
CA ASP A 309 9.39 -11.11 6.04
C ASP A 309 10.04 -11.87 7.21
N ARG A 310 11.38 -11.88 7.30
CA ARG A 310 12.13 -12.59 8.36
C ARG A 310 12.15 -11.90 9.72
N ILE A 311 11.90 -10.60 9.79
CA ILE A 311 12.11 -9.79 11.02
C ILE A 311 10.81 -9.52 11.81
N LEU A 312 9.64 -9.79 11.21
CA LEU A 312 8.33 -9.50 11.82
C LEU A 312 8.02 -10.28 13.11
N GLU A 313 8.68 -11.42 13.35
CA GLU A 313 8.33 -12.33 14.45
C GLU A 313 9.00 -12.00 15.80
N SER A 314 10.00 -11.11 15.87
CA SER A 314 10.68 -10.86 17.17
C SER A 314 11.30 -9.47 17.40
N GLN A 315 11.37 -8.56 16.42
CA GLN A 315 12.16 -7.31 16.58
C GLN A 315 11.49 -6.00 16.11
N LEU A 316 10.15 -5.95 15.97
CA LEU A 316 9.46 -4.68 15.69
C LEU A 316 9.43 -3.68 16.88
N THR A 317 9.94 -4.08 18.04
CA THR A 317 10.06 -3.19 19.21
C THR A 317 11.20 -2.18 19.11
N TYR A 318 12.07 -2.29 18.09
CA TYR A 318 13.34 -1.56 18.09
C TYR A 318 13.35 -0.22 17.35
N PHE A 319 12.27 0.13 16.63
CA PHE A 319 12.24 1.39 15.86
C PHE A 319 10.89 2.10 15.93
N HIS A 320 10.90 3.35 16.42
CA HIS A 320 9.84 4.32 16.17
C HIS A 320 9.92 4.78 14.70
N SER A 321 9.61 3.89 13.76
CA SER A 321 9.31 4.29 12.38
C SER A 321 7.82 4.63 12.29
N ASP A 322 7.51 5.78 11.70
CA ASP A 322 6.13 6.23 11.55
C ASP A 322 5.34 5.40 10.53
N LEU A 323 6.04 4.78 9.57
CA LEU A 323 5.46 3.87 8.58
C LEU A 323 6.41 2.71 8.24
N ILE A 324 5.86 1.50 8.17
CA ILE A 324 6.62 0.28 7.84
C ILE A 324 6.17 -0.27 6.48
N ILE A 325 7.13 -0.50 5.58
CA ILE A 325 6.95 -1.18 4.30
C ILE A 325 7.62 -2.55 4.38
N CYS A 326 6.83 -3.62 4.28
CA CYS A 326 7.35 -4.98 4.23
C CYS A 326 7.48 -5.46 2.78
N LEU A 327 8.69 -5.92 2.43
CA LEU A 327 9.01 -6.63 1.21
C LEU A 327 8.92 -8.14 1.45
N TYR A 328 7.82 -8.75 1.03
CA TYR A 328 7.59 -10.17 1.26
C TYR A 328 8.13 -11.03 0.12
N ARG A 329 8.83 -12.12 0.46
CA ARG A 329 9.39 -13.06 -0.52
C ARG A 329 8.48 -14.27 -0.70
N ASN A 330 7.93 -14.76 0.41
CA ASN A 330 6.92 -15.82 0.40
C ASN A 330 5.57 -15.30 0.90
N LYS A 331 4.49 -16.00 0.55
CA LYS A 331 3.13 -15.68 0.99
C LYS A 331 2.86 -16.11 2.45
N SER A 332 3.77 -15.80 3.37
CA SER A 332 3.61 -16.18 4.78
C SER A 332 2.45 -15.42 5.46
N PRO A 333 1.76 -16.06 6.43
CA PRO A 333 0.61 -15.47 7.12
C PRO A 333 1.00 -14.33 8.10
N ASN A 334 2.24 -14.31 8.61
CA ASN A 334 2.72 -13.30 9.57
C ASN A 334 3.21 -11.99 8.92
N ILE A 335 3.25 -11.96 7.58
CA ILE A 335 3.77 -10.85 6.76
C ILE A 335 2.92 -9.58 6.80
N LEU A 336 1.74 -9.64 7.40
CA LEU A 336 0.65 -8.67 7.15
C LEU A 336 0.48 -7.59 8.21
N ASN A 337 1.43 -7.46 9.14
CA ASN A 337 1.34 -6.48 10.21
C ASN A 337 1.85 -5.08 9.79
N ALA A 338 2.65 -4.99 8.73
CA ALA A 338 3.19 -3.72 8.22
C ALA A 338 2.12 -2.84 7.56
N ASP A 339 2.39 -1.54 7.51
CA ASP A 339 1.45 -0.54 6.98
C ASP A 339 1.27 -0.64 5.47
N ILE A 340 2.33 -1.06 4.78
CA ILE A 340 2.36 -1.31 3.34
C ILE A 340 3.07 -2.64 3.10
N ASN A 341 2.49 -3.48 2.25
CA ASN A 341 3.03 -4.79 1.91
C ASN A 341 3.17 -4.90 0.39
N LEU A 342 4.38 -5.21 -0.04
CA LEU A 342 4.74 -5.36 -1.46
C LEU A 342 5.63 -6.59 -1.63
N GLU A 343 5.43 -7.32 -2.73
CA GLU A 343 6.25 -8.49 -3.05
C GLU A 343 7.69 -8.04 -3.36
N TYR A 344 8.69 -8.75 -2.85
CA TYR A 344 10.10 -8.42 -3.05
C TYR A 344 10.47 -8.30 -4.54
N SER A 345 9.87 -9.14 -5.40
CA SER A 345 10.02 -9.09 -6.86
C SER A 345 9.54 -7.78 -7.49
N ASN A 346 8.67 -7.05 -6.80
CA ASN A 346 8.06 -5.79 -7.25
C ASN A 346 8.70 -4.57 -6.57
N MET A 347 9.88 -4.70 -5.95
CA MET A 347 10.52 -3.60 -5.21
C MET A 347 10.74 -2.36 -6.09
N ASN A 348 10.98 -2.55 -7.38
CA ASN A 348 11.05 -1.49 -8.39
C ASN A 348 9.79 -0.61 -8.49
N LYS A 349 8.65 -1.01 -7.92
CA LYS A 349 7.41 -0.21 -7.84
C LYS A 349 7.36 0.72 -6.63
N LEU A 350 8.36 0.70 -5.74
CA LEU A 350 8.42 1.59 -4.59
C LEU A 350 8.45 3.09 -4.99
N PRO A 351 9.24 3.52 -5.99
CA PRO A 351 9.16 4.91 -6.48
C PRO A 351 7.78 5.26 -7.05
N PHE A 352 7.13 4.33 -7.75
CA PHE A 352 5.75 4.53 -8.25
C PHE A 352 4.75 4.73 -7.11
N LEU A 353 4.91 4.00 -6.00
CA LEU A 353 4.06 4.16 -4.82
C LEU A 353 4.20 5.58 -4.20
N MET A 354 5.43 6.11 -4.15
CA MET A 354 5.71 7.48 -3.70
C MET A 354 5.19 8.53 -4.69
N GLU A 355 5.39 8.32 -6.00
CA GLU A 355 4.85 9.21 -7.04
C GLU A 355 3.31 9.27 -6.96
N LEU A 356 2.67 8.13 -6.74
CA LEU A 356 1.22 8.05 -6.55
C LEU A 356 0.76 8.82 -5.30
N SER A 357 1.52 8.77 -4.19
CA SER A 357 1.16 9.55 -3.01
C SER A 357 1.24 11.05 -3.32
N TYR A 358 2.34 11.52 -3.91
CA TYR A 358 2.49 12.94 -4.28
C TYR A 358 1.38 13.40 -5.21
N PHE A 359 1.04 12.58 -6.20
CA PHE A 359 -0.07 12.81 -7.11
C PHE A 359 -1.42 12.91 -6.38
N CYS A 360 -1.69 12.00 -5.43
CA CYS A 360 -2.89 12.06 -4.58
C CYS A 360 -2.95 13.38 -3.80
N ARG A 361 -1.84 13.82 -3.21
CA ARG A 361 -1.77 15.10 -2.47
C ARG A 361 -2.10 16.28 -3.38
N GLU A 362 -1.41 16.38 -4.52
CA GLU A 362 -1.58 17.49 -5.46
C GLU A 362 -3.02 17.56 -5.98
N ILE A 363 -3.57 16.43 -6.41
CA ILE A 363 -4.93 16.37 -6.93
C ILE A 363 -5.97 16.66 -5.86
N ASN A 364 -5.78 16.17 -4.64
CA ASN A 364 -6.70 16.48 -3.55
C ASN A 364 -6.72 17.98 -3.32
N THR A 365 -5.56 18.63 -3.18
CA THR A 365 -5.49 20.08 -2.98
C THR A 365 -6.12 20.86 -4.14
N GLN A 366 -5.80 20.52 -5.39
CA GLN A 366 -6.39 21.21 -6.55
C GLN A 366 -7.91 21.02 -6.63
N THR A 367 -8.40 19.79 -6.43
CA THR A 367 -9.83 19.48 -6.54
C THR A 367 -10.62 20.07 -5.37
N GLN A 368 -10.07 20.03 -4.16
CA GLN A 368 -10.65 20.70 -2.98
C GLN A 368 -10.73 22.21 -3.18
N ASN A 369 -9.67 22.84 -3.70
CA ASN A 369 -9.68 24.27 -3.97
C ASN A 369 -10.79 24.64 -4.96
N ILE A 370 -10.88 23.93 -6.10
CA ILE A 370 -11.94 24.15 -7.10
C ILE A 370 -13.32 23.98 -6.46
N ALA A 371 -13.51 22.91 -5.68
CA ALA A 371 -14.77 22.64 -5.01
C ALA A 371 -15.18 23.77 -4.05
N THR A 372 -14.24 24.27 -3.25
CA THR A 372 -14.47 25.38 -2.33
C THR A 372 -14.74 26.69 -3.06
N THR A 373 -14.03 26.98 -4.15
CA THR A 373 -14.28 28.16 -4.98
C THR A 373 -15.68 28.13 -5.58
N LEU A 374 -16.14 26.99 -6.08
CA LEU A 374 -17.50 26.82 -6.59
C LEU A 374 -18.55 27.02 -5.49
N ASN A 375 -18.31 26.52 -4.28
CA ASN A 375 -19.20 26.78 -3.15
C ASN A 375 -19.24 28.26 -2.74
N ILE A 376 -18.08 28.96 -2.76
CA ILE A 376 -18.01 30.41 -2.50
C ILE A 376 -18.80 31.19 -3.57
N LEU A 377 -18.65 30.83 -4.84
CA LEU A 377 -19.45 31.41 -5.92
C LEU A 377 -20.95 31.14 -5.72
N GLY A 378 -21.31 29.94 -5.26
CA GLY A 378 -22.67 29.61 -4.88
C GLY A 378 -23.19 30.51 -3.75
N ILE A 379 -22.40 30.76 -2.70
CA ILE A 379 -22.78 31.66 -1.61
C ILE A 379 -23.01 33.09 -2.14
N LEU A 380 -22.19 33.54 -3.10
CA LEU A 380 -22.40 34.84 -3.76
C LEU A 380 -23.71 34.85 -4.56
N LEU A 381 -24.05 33.78 -5.29
CA LEU A 381 -25.34 33.67 -5.97
C LEU A 381 -26.53 33.66 -5.00
N VAL A 382 -26.37 33.09 -3.81
CA VAL A 382 -27.37 33.19 -2.73
C VAL A 382 -27.56 34.63 -2.27
N THR A 383 -26.48 35.42 -2.16
CA THR A 383 -26.58 36.85 -1.77
C THR A 383 -27.32 37.70 -2.80
N LEU A 384 -27.30 37.27 -4.07
CA LEU A 384 -28.03 37.89 -5.18
C LEU A 384 -29.43 37.28 -5.38
N GLU A 385 -29.88 36.44 -4.45
CA GLU A 385 -31.19 35.76 -4.46
C GLU A 385 -31.44 34.81 -5.65
N TYR A 386 -30.38 34.40 -6.37
CA TYR A 386 -30.49 33.45 -7.48
C TYR A 386 -30.61 31.99 -7.03
N LEU A 387 -30.27 31.68 -5.77
CA LEU A 387 -30.29 30.32 -5.23
C LEU A 387 -31.21 30.21 -4.01
N THR A 388 -32.21 29.33 -4.13
CA THR A 388 -33.03 28.84 -3.03
C THR A 388 -32.35 27.67 -2.29
N PRO A 389 -32.84 27.26 -1.10
CA PRO A 389 -32.26 26.12 -0.37
C PRO A 389 -32.20 24.84 -1.20
N LEU A 390 -33.26 24.54 -1.95
CA LEU A 390 -33.33 23.34 -2.78
C LEU A 390 -32.32 23.39 -3.94
N SER A 391 -32.21 24.54 -4.60
CA SER A 391 -31.20 24.73 -5.66
C SER A 391 -29.77 24.69 -5.12
N SER A 392 -29.54 25.12 -3.88
CA SER A 392 -28.24 25.06 -3.20
C SER A 392 -27.83 23.64 -2.87
N ILE A 393 -28.78 22.79 -2.44
CA ILE A 393 -28.54 21.35 -2.26
C ILE A 393 -28.15 20.73 -3.60
N PHE A 394 -28.91 21.01 -4.66
CA PHE A 394 -28.64 20.48 -5.99
C PHE A 394 -27.26 20.93 -6.50
N PHE A 395 -26.93 22.21 -6.36
CA PHE A 395 -25.63 22.77 -6.70
C PHE A 395 -24.50 22.07 -5.95
N TYR A 396 -24.64 21.86 -4.64
CA TYR A 396 -23.63 21.19 -3.82
C TYR A 396 -23.42 19.72 -4.22
N ILE A 397 -24.51 18.99 -4.50
CA ILE A 397 -24.44 17.60 -4.98
C ILE A 397 -23.78 17.55 -6.36
N LEU A 398 -24.16 18.44 -7.28
CA LEU A 398 -23.58 18.52 -8.62
C LEU A 398 -22.09 18.83 -8.54
N ASN A 399 -21.69 19.79 -7.70
CA ASN A 399 -20.29 20.11 -7.45
C ASN A 399 -19.52 18.86 -6.98
N THR A 400 -20.04 18.16 -5.96
CA THR A 400 -19.43 16.92 -5.45
C THR A 400 -19.29 15.86 -6.56
N PHE A 401 -20.33 15.68 -7.37
CA PHE A 401 -20.33 14.74 -8.50
C PHE A 401 -19.26 15.10 -9.54
N VAL A 402 -19.21 16.37 -9.99
CA VAL A 402 -18.21 16.84 -10.96
C VAL A 402 -16.78 16.66 -10.42
N MET A 403 -16.55 16.94 -9.14
CA MET A 403 -15.24 16.72 -8.51
C MET A 403 -14.87 15.24 -8.48
N THR A 404 -15.79 14.34 -8.13
CA THR A 404 -15.54 12.88 -8.14
C THR A 404 -15.25 12.35 -9.55
N LEU A 405 -15.94 12.87 -10.57
CA LEU A 405 -15.68 12.53 -11.97
C LEU A 405 -14.30 13.04 -12.43
N THR A 406 -13.94 14.26 -12.02
CA THR A 406 -12.64 14.86 -12.31
C THR A 406 -11.51 14.01 -11.73
N LEU A 407 -11.64 13.57 -10.47
CA LEU A 407 -10.69 12.63 -9.85
C LEU A 407 -10.54 11.37 -10.70
N LYS A 408 -11.66 10.70 -11.03
CA LYS A 408 -11.66 9.47 -11.83
C LYS A 408 -10.89 9.62 -13.15
N LEU A 409 -11.13 10.73 -13.87
CA LEU A 409 -10.46 11.02 -15.13
C LEU A 409 -8.97 11.28 -14.96
N ARG A 410 -8.58 12.04 -13.93
CA ARG A 410 -7.17 12.32 -13.65
C ARG A 410 -6.40 11.05 -13.24
N PHE A 411 -6.96 10.21 -12.38
CA PHE A 411 -6.36 8.92 -12.04
C PHE A 411 -6.22 8.03 -13.28
N LYS A 412 -7.23 7.98 -14.17
CA LYS A 412 -7.13 7.22 -15.43
C LYS A 412 -5.93 7.68 -16.27
N ARG A 413 -5.72 8.99 -16.40
CA ARG A 413 -4.58 9.57 -17.15
C ARG A 413 -3.24 9.25 -16.49
N PHE A 414 -3.13 9.39 -15.17
CA PHE A 414 -1.89 9.08 -14.44
C PHE A 414 -1.46 7.63 -14.66
N PHE A 415 -2.36 6.67 -14.45
CA PHE A 415 -2.02 5.26 -14.63
C PHE A 415 -1.70 4.91 -16.09
N SER A 416 -2.36 5.52 -17.08
CA SER A 416 -2.01 5.31 -18.49
C SER A 416 -0.62 5.82 -18.88
N LYS A 417 -0.12 6.87 -18.20
CA LYS A 417 1.26 7.34 -18.41
C LYS A 417 2.26 6.43 -17.73
N SER A 418 1.95 5.94 -16.52
CA SER A 418 2.85 5.05 -15.78
C SER A 418 3.02 3.69 -16.46
N SER A 419 1.97 3.16 -17.12
CA SER A 419 2.05 1.88 -17.83
C SER A 419 2.90 1.91 -19.09
N ASN A 420 3.19 3.11 -19.64
CA ASN A 420 4.06 3.27 -20.81
C ASN A 420 5.53 3.49 -20.41
N LYS A 421 5.84 3.59 -19.11
CA LYS A 421 7.19 3.74 -18.56
C LYS A 421 7.76 2.45 -17.95
N GLN A 422 6.94 1.40 -17.83
CA GLN A 422 7.33 0.04 -17.46
C GLN A 422 7.48 -0.80 -18.72
#